data_AF-A0A367LTU6-F1
#
_entry.id   AF-A0A367LTU6-F1
#
_cell.length_a   1.000
_cell.length_b   1.000
_cell.length_c   1.000
_cell.angle_alpha   90.00
_cell.angle_beta   90.00
_cell.angle_gamma   90.00
#
_symmetry.space_group_name_H-M   'P 1'
#
loop_
_entity.id
_entity.type
_entity.pdbx_description
1 polymer ?
#
loop_
_entity_poly.entity_id
_entity_poly.type
_entity_poly.pdbx_seq_one_letter_code
_entity_poly.pdbx_strand_id
1 'polypeptide(L)'
;LLRLPREVGPLFEEWLAAHYPQRAEHVMSLVRQCRGGEVYDSRFGHRFRGQGPFADLLAQRFAVAMKRLGLDRREGFGLDCSRFAVPG
;
A
#
# COMPACT_ATOMS: atom_id res chain seq x y z
N LEU A 1 0.67 0.61 0.38
CA LEU A 1 -0.03 1.27 -0.74
C LEU A 1 -0.71 0.20 -1.59
N LEU A 2 -1.90 0.47 -2.14
CA LEU A 2 -2.63 -0.46 -3.02
C LEU A 2 -1.74 -0.93 -4.18
N ARG A 3 -1.69 -2.25 -4.41
CA ARG A 3 -0.88 -2.86 -5.47
C ARG A 3 -1.77 -3.24 -6.65
N LEU A 4 -1.55 -2.56 -7.78
CA LEU A 4 -2.19 -2.86 -9.07
C LEU A 4 -1.11 -3.29 -10.08
N PRO A 5 -0.69 -4.57 -10.08
CA PRO A 5 0.28 -5.07 -11.04
C PRO A 5 -0.38 -5.42 -12.38
N ARG A 6 0.22 -4.96 -13.50
CA ARG A 6 -0.14 -5.36 -14.88
C ARG A 6 -1.66 -5.34 -15.12
N GLU A 7 -2.23 -6.50 -15.42
CA GLU A 7 -3.64 -6.72 -15.77
C GLU A 7 -4.62 -6.33 -14.65
N VAL A 8 -4.17 -6.28 -13.39
CA VAL A 8 -5.03 -5.90 -12.26
C VAL A 8 -5.39 -4.40 -12.29
N GLY A 9 -4.55 -3.56 -12.91
CA GLY A 9 -4.82 -2.12 -13.02
C GLY A 9 -6.09 -1.83 -13.82
N PRO A 10 -6.16 -2.26 -15.09
CA PRO A 10 -7.37 -2.09 -15.92
C PRO A 10 -8.62 -2.71 -15.30
N LEU A 11 -8.53 -3.92 -14.74
CA LEU A 11 -9.66 -4.58 -14.08
C LEU A 11 -10.19 -3.76 -12.89
N PHE A 12 -9.30 -3.16 -12.10
CA PHE A 12 -9.69 -2.32 -10.99
C PHE A 12 -10.35 -1.02 -11.45
N GLU A 13 -9.85 -0.41 -12.54
CA GLU A 13 -10.42 0.80 -13.12
C GLU A 13 -11.82 0.55 -13.71
N GLU A 14 -12.01 -0.56 -14.44
CA GLU A 14 -13.32 -0.98 -14.95
C GLU A 14 -14.30 -1.26 -13.81
N TRP A 15 -13.85 -1.95 -12.77
CA TRP A 15 -14.68 -2.21 -11.59
C TRP A 15 -15.09 -0.91 -10.88
N LEU A 16 -14.17 0.05 -10.75
CA LEU A 16 -14.46 1.38 -10.22
C LEU A 16 -15.48 2.13 -11.08
N ALA A 17 -15.35 2.07 -12.41
CA ALA A 17 -16.29 2.69 -13.33
C ALA A 17 -17.69 2.07 -13.22
N ALA A 18 -17.78 0.74 -13.07
CA ALA A 18 -19.04 0.02 -12.95
C ALA A 18 -19.77 0.27 -11.63
N HIS A 19 -19.05 0.30 -10.50
CA HIS A 19 -19.67 0.34 -9.17
C HIS A 19 -19.64 1.72 -8.51
N TYR A 20 -18.66 2.56 -8.86
CA TYR A 20 -18.44 3.88 -8.24
C TYR A 20 -18.04 4.94 -9.29
N PRO A 21 -18.84 5.15 -10.36
CA PRO A 21 -18.46 5.99 -11.50
C PRO A 21 -18.08 7.43 -11.09
N GLN A 22 -18.82 8.02 -10.14
CA GLN A 22 -18.58 9.38 -9.66
C GLN A 22 -17.25 9.55 -8.90
N ARG A 23 -16.64 8.44 -8.45
CA ARG A 23 -15.40 8.44 -7.67
C ARG A 23 -14.22 7.83 -8.42
N ALA A 24 -14.48 7.17 -9.56
CA ALA A 24 -13.47 6.42 -10.32
C ALA A 24 -12.25 7.29 -10.65
N GLU A 25 -12.47 8.43 -11.29
CA GLU A 25 -11.39 9.36 -11.66
C GLU A 25 -10.61 9.87 -10.44
N HIS A 26 -11.32 10.23 -9.38
CA HIS A 26 -10.69 10.74 -8.17
C HIS A 26 -9.80 9.67 -7.50
N VAL A 27 -10.31 8.45 -7.37
CA VAL A 27 -9.56 7.32 -6.79
C VAL A 27 -8.33 7.01 -7.66
N MET A 28 -8.49 6.95 -8.98
CA MET A 28 -7.37 6.68 -9.89
C MET A 28 -6.33 7.80 -9.88
N SER A 29 -6.74 9.06 -9.75
CA SER A 29 -5.83 10.21 -9.58
C SER A 29 -4.98 10.07 -8.32
N LEU A 30 -5.58 9.72 -7.18
CA LEU A 30 -4.84 9.48 -5.93
C LEU A 30 -3.86 8.31 -6.04
N VAL A 31 -4.26 7.22 -6.71
CA VAL A 31 -3.39 6.07 -6.96
C VAL A 31 -2.16 6.47 -7.78
N ARG A 32 -2.33 7.26 -8.85
CA ARG A 32 -1.23 7.78 -9.68
C ARG A 32 -0.30 8.71 -8.90
N GLN A 33 -0.85 9.63 -8.10
CA GLN A 33 -0.06 10.54 -7.26
C GLN A 33 0.83 9.78 -6.26
N CYS A 34 0.32 8.68 -5.69
CA CYS A 34 1.08 7.85 -4.77
C CYS A 34 2.18 7.01 -5.42
N ARG A 35 2.27 7.03 -6.75
CA ARG A 35 3.20 6.24 -7.57
C ARG A 35 4.13 7.10 -8.42
N GLY A 36 4.22 8.40 -8.12
CA GLY A 36 5.07 9.33 -8.87
C GLY A 36 4.52 9.72 -10.24
N GLY A 37 3.19 9.65 -10.42
CA GLY A 37 2.51 10.00 -11.67
C GLY A 37 2.15 8.78 -12.53
N GLU A 38 2.85 7.67 -12.37
CA GLU A 38 2.64 6.45 -13.16
C GLU A 38 1.69 5.47 -12.49
N VAL A 39 0.87 4.74 -13.26
CA VAL A 39 0.02 3.67 -12.71
C VAL A 39 0.87 2.46 -12.30
N TYR A 40 2.04 2.26 -12.90
CA TYR A 40 2.92 1.13 -12.65
C TYR A 40 4.40 1.52 -12.75
N ASP A 41 5.17 1.23 -11.69
CA ASP A 41 6.63 1.33 -11.67
C ASP A 41 7.21 -0.07 -11.43
N SER A 42 8.00 -0.56 -12.39
CA SER A 42 8.64 -1.88 -12.37
C SER A 42 9.93 -1.90 -11.54
N ARG A 43 10.46 -0.74 -11.11
CA ARG A 43 11.75 -0.65 -10.41
C ARG A 43 11.70 -1.36 -9.05
N PHE A 44 12.66 -2.25 -8.85
CA PHE A 44 12.86 -2.96 -7.59
C PHE A 44 13.20 -1.94 -6.48
N GLY A 45 12.62 -2.10 -5.28
CA GLY A 45 12.75 -1.14 -4.17
C GLY A 45 11.71 -0.01 -4.14
N HIS A 46 11.26 0.48 -5.31
CA HIS A 46 10.23 1.53 -5.39
C HIS A 46 8.81 0.99 -5.27
N ARG A 47 8.59 -0.27 -5.65
CA ARG A 47 7.27 -0.92 -5.71
C ARG A 47 6.57 -1.18 -4.36
N PHE A 48 7.28 -1.04 -3.24
CA PHE A 48 6.74 -1.34 -1.89
C PHE A 48 6.43 -0.10 -1.05
N ARG A 49 6.91 1.09 -1.44
CA ARG A 49 6.59 2.35 -0.77
C ARG A 49 5.85 3.27 -1.73
N GLY A 50 4.75 3.84 -1.25
CA GLY A 50 4.15 4.98 -1.94
C GLY A 50 5.09 6.18 -1.90
N GLN A 51 5.04 7.00 -2.93
CA GLN A 51 5.83 8.23 -3.04
C GLN A 51 4.88 9.42 -3.15
N GLY A 52 5.36 10.60 -2.77
CA GLY A 52 4.60 11.85 -2.89
C GLY A 52 3.70 12.16 -1.69
N PRO A 53 3.11 13.37 -1.69
CA PRO A 53 2.50 13.96 -0.49
C PRO A 53 1.31 13.17 0.05
N PHE A 54 0.55 12.50 -0.82
CA PHE A 54 -0.58 11.69 -0.38
C PHE A 54 -0.15 10.38 0.29
N ALA A 55 0.94 9.77 -0.18
CA ALA A 55 1.52 8.60 0.46
C ALA A 55 2.07 8.96 1.85
N ASP A 56 2.70 10.13 1.98
CA ASP A 56 3.20 10.65 3.26
C ASP A 56 2.06 10.93 4.24
N LEU A 57 0.98 11.58 3.78
CA LEU A 57 -0.21 11.82 4.60
C LEU A 57 -0.83 10.51 5.08
N LEU A 58 -0.94 9.50 4.20
CA LEU A 58 -1.44 8.18 4.56
C LEU A 58 -0.55 7.51 5.61
N ALA A 59 0.77 7.58 5.46
CA ALA A 59 1.72 7.03 6.41
C ALA A 59 1.60 7.71 7.78
N GLN A 60 1.46 9.04 7.82
CA GLN A 60 1.25 9.78 9.07
C GLN A 60 -0.06 9.38 9.76
N ARG A 61 -1.17 9.29 9.01
CA ARG A 61 -2.46 8.84 9.54
C ARG A 61 -2.37 7.45 10.14
N PHE A 62 -1.67 6.54 9.45
CA PHE A 62 -1.45 5.19 9.95
C PHE A 62 -0.61 5.18 11.23
N ALA A 63 0.49 5.93 11.28
CA ALA A 63 1.33 6.03 12.48
C ALA A 63 0.56 6.56 13.70
N VAL A 64 -0.28 7.58 13.50
CA VAL A 64 -1.16 8.11 14.56
C VAL A 64 -2.17 7.06 15.03
N ALA A 65 -2.79 6.32 14.10
CA ALA A 65 -3.72 5.26 14.45
C ALA A 65 -3.05 4.13 15.24
N MET A 66 -1.85 3.70 14.81
CA MET A 66 -1.05 2.69 15.50
C MET A 66 -0.74 3.09 16.94
N LYS A 67 -0.31 4.34 17.15
CA LYS A 67 -0.03 4.87 18.49
C LYS A 67 -1.29 4.94 19.35
N ARG A 68 -2.41 5.40 18.80
CA ARG A 68 -3.70 5.48 19.50
C ARG A 68 -4.22 4.11 19.93
N LEU A 69 -3.98 3.08 19.12
CA LEU A 69 -4.41 1.70 19.39
C LEU A 69 -3.35 0.90 20.17
N GLY A 70 -2.19 1.49 20.49
CA GLY A 70 -1.10 0.83 21.21
C GLY A 70 -0.43 -0.31 20.43
N LEU A 71 -0.56 -0.31 19.10
CA LEU A 71 0.01 -1.30 18.18
C LEU A 71 1.44 -0.93 17.73
N ASP A 72 1.95 0.22 18.15
CA ASP A 72 3.30 0.72 17.84
C ASP A 72 4.42 0.03 18.65
N ARG A 73 4.06 -0.80 19.64
CA ARG A 73 5.01 -1.55 20.46
C ARG A 73 5.50 -2.82 19.74
N ARG A 74 6.74 -2.80 19.24
CA ARG A 74 7.45 -4.00 18.76
C ARG A 74 7.97 -4.91 19.87
N GLU A 75 8.04 -4.40 21.09
CA GLU A 75 8.75 -5.03 22.22
C GLU A 75 8.10 -6.32 22.75
N GLY A 76 6.88 -6.66 22.34
CA GLY A 76 6.14 -7.84 22.82
C GLY A 76 6.25 -9.10 21.95
N PHE A 77 6.82 -9.01 20.75
CA PHE A 77 6.90 -10.15 19.82
C PHE A 77 8.32 -10.70 19.78
N GLY A 78 8.74 -11.35 20.87
CA GLY A 78 9.84 -12.29 20.78
C GLY A 78 9.45 -13.37 19.78
N LEU A 79 10.06 -13.37 18.60
CA LEU A 79 9.82 -14.43 17.62
C LEU A 79 10.28 -15.74 18.24
N ASP A 80 9.39 -16.73 18.32
CA ASP A 80 9.78 -18.06 18.74
C ASP A 80 10.63 -18.71 17.64
N CYS A 81 11.94 -18.63 17.80
CA CYS A 81 12.93 -19.23 16.91
C CYS A 81 13.27 -20.68 17.26
N SER A 82 12.63 -21.28 18.28
CA SER A 82 12.96 -22.65 18.73
C SER A 82 12.70 -23.72 17.66
N ARG A 83 11.87 -23.41 16.66
CA ARG A 83 11.49 -24.31 15.56
C ARG A 83 12.24 -24.03 14.26
N PHE A 84 13.17 -23.09 14.24
CA PHE A 84 14.02 -22.86 13.07
C PHE A 84 15.06 -23.97 12.96
N ALA A 85 15.02 -24.71 11.85
CA ALA A 85 16.02 -25.69 11.47
C ALA A 85 16.50 -25.42 10.04
N VAL A 86 17.75 -25.81 9.75
CA VAL A 86 18.30 -25.73 8.39
C VAL A 86 17.46 -26.65 7.48
N PRO A 87 16.99 -26.17 6.30
CA PRO A 87 16.33 -27.02 5.33
C PRO A 87 17.29 -28.16 4.92
N GLY A 88 16.89 -29.40 5.17
CA GLY A 88 17.64 -30.62 4.85
C GLY A 88 16.71 -31.65 4.25
#